data_AF-A0AAJ6AYP8-F1
#
_entry.id   AF-A0AAJ6AYP8-F1
#
_cell.length_a   1.000
_cell.length_b   1.000
_cell.length_c   1.000
_cell.angle_alpha   90.00
_cell.angle_beta   90.00
_cell.angle_gamma   90.00
#
_symmetry.space_group_name_H-M   'P 1'
#
loop_
_entity.id
_entity.type
_entity.pdbx_description
1 polymer ?
#
loop_
_entity_poly.entity_id
_entity_poly.type
_entity_poly.pdbx_seq_one_letter_code
_entity_poly.pdbx_strand_id
1 'polypeptide(L)'
;MKSRAMIFVSLDLGVVRHISDRVAVMNDGFVVEEGDVEQVFTAPTRPYTMASLRAQPRVPTIAGPQSARRDGSINQPRRET
;
A
#
# COMPACT_ATOMS: atom_id res chain seq x y z
N MET A 1 27.71 -3.03 -23.52
CA MET A 1 26.73 -2.99 -22.41
C MET A 1 25.54 -3.85 -22.82
N LYS A 2 25.07 -4.82 -22.03
CA LYS A 2 23.86 -5.62 -22.35
C LYS A 2 22.66 -5.06 -21.57
N SER A 3 21.54 -4.78 -22.23
CA SER A 3 20.26 -4.49 -21.58
C SER A 3 19.48 -5.79 -21.34
N ARG A 4 18.64 -5.82 -20.30
CA ARG A 4 17.77 -6.95 -19.97
C ARG A 4 16.34 -6.42 -19.82
N ALA A 5 15.37 -7.23 -20.23
CA ALA A 5 13.95 -6.98 -20.00
C ALA A 5 13.38 -8.14 -19.18
N MET A 6 12.40 -7.84 -18.32
CA MET A 6 11.74 -8.79 -17.43
C MET A 6 10.24 -8.59 -17.49
N ILE A 7 9.49 -9.67 -17.33
CA ILE A 7 8.03 -9.64 -17.17
C ILE A 7 7.73 -10.24 -15.81
N PHE A 8 7.00 -9.48 -14.99
CA PHE A 8 6.50 -9.92 -13.69
C PHE A 8 4.98 -10.08 -13.76
N VAL A 9 4.47 -11.19 -13.23
CA VAL A 9 3.03 -11.44 -13.09
C VAL A 9 2.73 -11.61 -11.60
N SER A 10 1.90 -10.73 -11.06
CA SER A 10 1.57 -10.69 -9.63
C SER A 10 0.13 -10.25 -9.44
N LEU A 11 -0.51 -10.78 -8.41
CA LEU A 11 -1.80 -10.29 -7.89
C LEU A 11 -1.61 -9.22 -6.80
N ASP A 12 -0.38 -9.07 -6.29
CA ASP A 12 0.00 -8.00 -5.37
C ASP A 12 0.43 -6.77 -6.16
N LEU A 13 -0.42 -5.76 -6.15
CA LEU A 13 -0.20 -4.49 -6.85
C LEU A 13 0.84 -3.60 -6.16
N GLY A 14 1.11 -3.78 -4.85
CA GLY A 14 2.20 -3.10 -4.16
C GLY A 14 3.57 -3.55 -4.69
N VAL A 15 3.72 -4.86 -4.95
CA VAL A 15 4.91 -5.42 -5.59
C VAL A 15 5.06 -4.90 -7.01
N VAL A 16 3.98 -4.92 -7.81
CA VAL A 16 4.00 -4.41 -9.20
C VAL A 16 4.45 -2.95 -9.24
N ARG A 17 3.94 -2.12 -8.33
CA ARG A 17 4.30 -0.70 -8.25
C ARG A 17 5.80 -0.47 -8.03
N HIS A 18 6.46 -1.36 -7.29
CA HIS A 18 7.84 -1.16 -6.86
C HIS A 18 8.88 -1.72 -7.83
N ILE A 19 8.50 -2.67 -8.68
CA ILE A 19 9.43 -3.45 -9.52
C ILE A 19 9.29 -3.12 -11.01
N SER A 20 8.10 -2.72 -11.46
CA SER A 20 7.80 -2.58 -12.88
C SER A 20 7.83 -1.12 -13.35
N ASP A 21 8.36 -0.89 -14.55
CA ASP A 21 8.24 0.41 -15.23
C ASP A 21 6.85 0.60 -15.85
N ARG A 22 6.31 -0.47 -16.45
CA ARG A 22 4.99 -0.51 -17.10
C ARG A 22 4.14 -1.65 -16.54
N VAL A 23 2.82 -1.49 -16.61
CA VAL A 23 1.86 -2.49 -16.15
C VAL A 23 0.77 -2.73 -17.18
N ALA A 24 0.39 -3.99 -17.34
CA ALA A 24 -0.82 -4.40 -18.03
C ALA A 24 -1.75 -5.08 -17.01
N VAL A 25 -3.00 -4.61 -16.94
CA VAL A 25 -4.06 -5.19 -16.12
C VAL A 25 -4.89 -6.09 -17.00
N MET A 26 -5.10 -7.33 -16.58
CA MET A 26 -5.87 -8.33 -17.32
C MET A 26 -7.15 -8.71 -16.57
N ASN A 27 -8.22 -8.93 -17.31
CA ASN A 27 -9.46 -9.54 -16.83
C ASN A 27 -10.02 -10.49 -17.90
N ASP A 28 -10.47 -11.68 -17.49
CA ASP A 28 -11.03 -12.71 -18.39
C ASP A 28 -10.16 -13.04 -19.62
N GLY A 29 -8.84 -13.02 -19.45
CA GLY A 29 -7.87 -13.31 -20.51
C GLY A 29 -7.55 -12.14 -21.45
N PHE A 30 -8.13 -10.95 -21.22
CA PHE A 30 -7.88 -9.76 -22.03
C PHE A 30 -7.16 -8.68 -21.24
N VAL A 31 -6.22 -7.98 -21.90
CA VAL A 31 -5.65 -6.74 -21.36
C VAL A 31 -6.74 -5.67 -21.38
N VAL A 32 -7.15 -5.22 -20.20
CA VAL A 32 -8.19 -4.19 -20.06
C VAL A 32 -7.58 -2.80 -19.95
N GLU A 33 -6.38 -2.67 -19.41
CA GLU A 33 -5.64 -1.41 -19.26
C GLU A 33 -4.14 -1.65 -19.34
N GLU A 34 -3.38 -0.75 -19.97
CA GLU A 34 -1.92 -0.81 -20.04
C GLU A 34 -1.34 0.60 -20.03
N GLY A 35 -0.25 0.83 -19.30
CA GLY A 35 0.40 2.13 -19.22
C GLY A 35 1.63 2.12 -18.33
N ASP A 36 2.18 3.32 -18.10
CA ASP A 36 3.20 3.52 -17.07
C ASP A 36 2.60 3.20 -15.70
N VAL A 37 3.39 2.55 -14.84
CA VAL A 37 2.92 2.15 -13.50
C VAL A 37 2.35 3.34 -12.73
N GLU A 38 3.01 4.50 -12.76
CA GLU A 38 2.51 5.67 -12.05
C GLU A 38 1.15 6.13 -12.59
N GLN A 39 0.96 6.22 -13.91
CA GLN A 39 -0.30 6.65 -14.50
C GLN A 39 -1.45 5.69 -14.15
N VAL A 40 -1.24 4.38 -14.31
CA VAL A 40 -2.28 3.38 -14.03
C VAL A 40 -2.65 3.37 -12.54
N PHE A 41 -1.71 3.63 -11.64
CA PHE A 41 -1.98 3.65 -10.19
C PHE A 41 -2.58 4.97 -9.70
N THR A 42 -2.26 6.12 -10.32
CA THR A 42 -2.78 7.43 -9.87
C THR A 42 -4.04 7.87 -10.60
N ALA A 43 -4.17 7.53 -11.88
CA ALA A 43 -5.26 7.93 -12.75
C ALA A 43 -5.73 6.75 -13.64
N PRO A 44 -6.21 5.65 -13.04
CA PRO A 44 -6.78 4.53 -13.78
C PRO A 44 -8.01 4.95 -14.55
N THR A 45 -8.13 4.46 -15.78
CA THR A 45 -9.24 4.77 -16.69
C THR A 45 -10.31 3.68 -16.71
N ARG A 46 -9.97 2.44 -16.32
CA ARG A 46 -10.92 1.33 -16.37
C ARG A 46 -11.58 1.05 -15.02
N PRO A 47 -12.91 0.82 -14.99
CA PRO A 47 -13.63 0.48 -13.76
C PRO A 47 -13.05 -0.73 -13.02
N TYR A 48 -12.63 -1.77 -13.76
CA TYR A 48 -11.99 -2.95 -13.19
C TYR A 48 -10.68 -2.61 -12.47
N THR A 49 -9.79 -1.86 -13.12
CA THR A 49 -8.52 -1.42 -12.52
C THR A 49 -8.74 -0.58 -11.26
N MET A 50 -9.71 0.35 -11.29
CA MET A 50 -10.10 1.13 -10.12
C MET A 50 -10.56 0.26 -8.95
N ALA A 51 -11.38 -0.76 -9.22
CA ALA A 51 -11.86 -1.69 -8.19
C ALA A 51 -10.69 -2.49 -7.59
N SER A 52 -9.79 -3.02 -8.42
CA SER A 52 -8.62 -3.77 -7.99
C SER A 52 -7.66 -2.92 -7.14
N LEU A 53 -7.39 -1.68 -7.54
CA LEU A 53 -6.57 -0.74 -6.77
C LEU A 53 -7.18 -0.42 -5.39
N ARG A 54 -8.51 -0.27 -5.32
CA ARG A 54 -9.22 0.01 -4.06
C ARG A 54 -9.25 -1.18 -3.10
N ALA A 55 -9.19 -2.40 -3.63
CA ALA A 55 -9.20 -3.62 -2.84
C ALA A 55 -7.85 -3.94 -2.19
N GLN A 56 -6.78 -3.21 -2.52
CA GLN A 56 -5.45 -3.48 -1.96
C GLN A 56 -5.42 -3.37 -0.44
N PRO A 57 -4.73 -4.30 0.25
CA PRO A 57 -4.45 -4.19 1.67
C PRO A 57 -3.71 -2.89 1.97
N ARG A 58 -4.25 -2.07 2.89
CA ARG A 58 -3.55 -0.88 3.38
C ARG A 58 -2.63 -1.29 4.52
N VAL A 59 -1.36 -0.90 4.45
CA VAL A 59 -0.45 -1.03 5.58
C VAL A 59 -0.90 -0.03 6.65
N PRO A 60 -1.31 -0.47 7.85
CA PRO A 60 -1.70 0.45 8.91
C PRO A 60 -0.49 1.28 9.33
N THR A 61 -0.66 2.60 9.36
CA THR A 61 0.33 3.48 9.98
C THR A 61 0.29 3.22 11.48
N ILE A 62 1.39 2.72 12.05
CA ILE A 62 1.54 2.64 13.51
C ILE A 62 1.62 4.08 14.00
N ALA A 63 0.52 4.59 14.55
CA ALA A 63 0.54 5.87 15.24
C ALA A 63 1.57 5.78 16.37
N GLY A 64 2.55 6.69 16.36
CA GLY A 64 3.53 6.79 17.45
C GLY A 64 2.81 6.91 18.80
N PRO A 65 3.47 6.55 19.92
CA PRO A 65 2.83 6.54 21.22
C PRO A 65 2.19 7.90 21.49
N GLN A 66 0.86 7.94 21.51
CA GLN A 66 0.12 9.07 22.01
C GLN A 66 0.56 9.19 23.46
N SER A 67 1.38 10.21 23.73
CA SER A 67 1.94 10.45 25.05
C SER A 67 0.79 10.37 26.04
N ALA A 68 0.78 9.31 26.84
CA ALA A 68 -0.10 9.21 27.98
C ALA A 68 0.14 10.46 28.80
N ARG A 69 -0.78 11.42 28.69
CA ARG A 69 -0.84 12.58 29.56
C ARG A 69 -1.08 11.98 30.94
N ARG A 70 0.03 11.78 31.68
CA ARG A 70 0.02 11.36 33.08
C ARG A 70 -0.76 12.42 33.83
N ASP A 71 -2.00 12.11 34.18
CA ASP A 71 -2.73 12.86 35.19
C ASP A 71 -2.02 12.60 36.54
N GLY A 72 -1.42 13.64 37.08
CA GLY A 72 -0.53 13.54 38.24
C GLY A 72 -1.26 13.27 39.56
N SER A 73 -1.83 12.07 39.76
CA SER A 73 -2.46 11.71 41.06
C SER A 73 -1.96 10.43 41.73
N ILE A 74 -0.97 9.73 41.18
CA ILE A 74 -0.34 8.56 41.82
C ILE A 74 1.03 8.96 42.40
N ASN A 75 1.03 9.57 43.58
CA ASN A 75 2.00 9.25 44.64
C ASN A 75 1.60 9.97 45.95
N GLN A 76 0.82 9.31 46.81
CA GLN A 76 0.84 9.64 48.24
C GLN A 76 1.43 8.45 48.99
N PRO A 77 2.54 8.63 49.73
CA PRO A 77 3.13 7.55 50.51
C PRO A 77 2.21 7.19 51.68
N ARG A 78 1.84 5.91 51.75
CA ARG A 78 1.05 5.34 52.85
C ARG A 78 1.84 5.50 54.15
N ARG A 79 1.30 6.24 55.12
CA ARG A 79 1.86 6.29 56.47
C ARG A 79 1.65 4.93 57.12
N GLU A 80 2.73 4.21 57.34
CA GLU A 80 2.76 3.00 58.19
C GLU A 80 2.70 3.45 59.65
N THR A 81 1.89 2.75 60.45
CA THR A 81 1.70 2.94 61.90
C THR A 81 2.46 1.84 62.63
#